data_AF-A0A1X4I1N3-F1
#
_entry.id   AF-A0A1X4I1N3-F1
#
_cell.length_a   1.000
_cell.length_b   1.000
_cell.length_c   1.000
_cell.angle_alpha   90.00
_cell.angle_beta   90.00
_cell.angle_gamma   90.00
#
_symmetry.space_group_name_H-M   'P 1'
#
loop_
_entity.id
_entity.type
_entity.pdbx_description
1 polymer ?
#
loop_
_entity_poly.entity_id
_entity_poly.type
_entity_poly.pdbx_seq_one_letter_code
_entity_poly.pdbx_strand_id
1 'polypeptide(L)'
;VDPDPASLTQILRSVVGYLTVPGYREMFAAAGFGEAVDLARTGADADTLLRALPVEAAATVGLIGTPDTVRARMDAYAAAGLDELALVPATAGDPDGERTLTALAPGRGVPSGSR
;
A
#
# COMPACT_ATOMS: atom_id res chain seq x y z
N VAL A 1 5.14 -2.61 -7.47
CA VAL A 1 6.46 -1.92 -7.58
C VAL A 1 6.37 -0.83 -8.64
N ASP A 2 7.22 0.20 -8.61
CA ASP A 2 7.27 1.34 -9.55
C ASP A 2 5.88 1.70 -10.11
N PRO A 3 4.95 2.18 -9.26
CA PRO A 3 3.58 2.37 -9.69
C PRO A 3 3.48 3.55 -10.66
N ASP A 4 2.60 3.41 -11.64
CA ASP A 4 2.19 4.53 -12.49
C ASP A 4 1.09 5.36 -11.79
N PRO A 5 0.69 6.52 -12.36
CA PRO A 5 -0.36 7.34 -11.78
C PRO A 5 -1.72 6.64 -11.62
N ALA A 6 -2.07 5.70 -12.52
CA ALA A 6 -3.33 4.96 -12.44
C ALA A 6 -3.34 3.99 -11.25
N SER A 7 -2.23 3.29 -11.02
CA SER A 7 -2.01 2.41 -9.87
C SER A 7 -2.04 3.19 -8.56
N LEU A 8 -1.37 4.34 -8.51
CA LEU A 8 -1.41 5.23 -7.34
C LEU A 8 -2.83 5.71 -7.04
N THR A 9 -3.58 6.09 -8.06
CA THR A 9 -4.98 6.49 -7.92
C THR A 9 -5.84 5.36 -7.35
N GLN A 10 -5.69 4.13 -7.85
CA GLN A 10 -6.39 2.95 -7.33
C GLN A 10 -6.06 2.70 -5.85
N ILE A 11 -4.79 2.81 -5.47
CA ILE A 11 -4.35 2.62 -4.09
C ILE A 11 -4.94 3.70 -3.18
N LEU A 12 -4.85 4.98 -3.57
CA LEU A 12 -5.40 6.08 -2.79
C LEU A 12 -6.93 5.98 -2.64
N ARG A 13 -7.66 5.52 -3.66
CA ARG A 13 -9.10 5.24 -3.53
C ARG A 13 -9.39 4.18 -2.47
N SER A 14 -8.50 3.19 -2.31
CA SER A 14 -8.62 2.20 -1.24
C SER A 14 -8.37 2.84 0.14
N VAL A 15 -7.40 3.77 0.24
CA VAL A 15 -7.13 4.55 1.47
C VAL A 15 -8.32 5.41 1.90
N VAL A 16 -9.02 6.05 0.95
CA VAL A 16 -10.21 6.87 1.23
C VAL A 16 -11.25 6.13 2.07
N GLY A 17 -11.46 4.83 1.81
CA GLY A 17 -12.41 4.00 2.57
C GLY A 17 -12.05 3.81 4.04
N TYR A 18 -10.78 4.00 4.42
CA TYR A 18 -10.30 3.83 5.80
C TYR A 18 -10.30 5.13 6.62
N LEU A 19 -10.44 6.30 6.00
CA LEU A 19 -10.37 7.59 6.69
C LEU A 19 -11.49 7.80 7.72
N THR A 20 -12.58 7.05 7.62
CA THR A 20 -13.71 7.09 8.56
C THR A 20 -13.73 5.92 9.55
N VAL A 21 -12.85 4.92 9.38
CA VAL A 21 -12.85 3.70 10.20
C VAL A 21 -12.15 3.97 11.54
N PRO A 22 -12.79 3.69 12.70
CA PRO A 22 -12.14 3.80 13.99
C PRO A 22 -10.83 2.99 14.08
N GLY A 23 -9.80 3.55 14.69
CA GLY A 23 -8.45 2.99 14.74
C GLY A 23 -7.60 3.42 13.53
N TYR A 24 -8.15 3.31 12.32
CA TYR A 24 -7.44 3.77 11.10
C TYR A 24 -7.42 5.29 10.99
N ARG A 25 -8.53 5.97 11.30
CA ARG A 25 -8.58 7.44 11.23
C ARG A 25 -7.55 8.10 12.16
N GLU A 26 -7.34 7.57 13.36
CA GLU A 26 -6.33 8.07 14.30
C GLU A 26 -4.91 7.83 13.77
N MET A 27 -4.66 6.67 13.17
CA MET A 27 -3.40 6.35 12.52
C MET A 27 -3.11 7.32 11.35
N PHE A 28 -4.07 7.57 10.47
CA PHE A 28 -3.91 8.52 9.36
C PHE A 28 -3.71 9.96 9.85
N ALA A 29 -4.44 10.38 10.88
CA ALA A 29 -4.23 11.69 11.49
C ALA A 29 -2.81 11.83 12.09
N ALA A 30 -2.34 10.80 12.81
CA ALA A 30 -0.99 10.77 13.38
C ALA A 30 0.11 10.71 12.31
N ALA A 31 -0.18 10.12 11.14
CA ALA A 31 0.71 10.12 9.97
C ALA A 31 0.71 11.47 9.21
N GLY A 32 -0.02 12.47 9.67
CA GLY A 32 -0.04 13.82 9.09
C GLY A 32 -1.20 14.10 8.13
N PHE A 33 -2.14 13.16 7.95
CA PHE A 33 -3.28 13.31 7.03
C PHE A 33 -4.56 13.80 7.74
N GLY A 34 -4.41 14.60 8.79
CA GLY A 34 -5.52 15.09 9.61
C GLY A 34 -6.59 15.84 8.83
N GLU A 35 -6.19 16.65 7.83
CA GLU A 35 -7.12 17.38 6.98
C GLU A 35 -8.03 16.44 6.17
N ALA A 36 -7.47 15.37 5.58
CA ALA A 36 -8.26 14.38 4.85
C ALA A 36 -9.21 13.62 5.80
N VAL A 37 -8.78 13.33 7.03
CA VAL A 37 -9.63 12.72 8.07
C VAL A 37 -10.78 13.65 8.46
N ASP A 38 -10.52 14.94 8.63
CA ASP A 38 -11.55 15.92 8.97
C ASP A 38 -12.56 16.10 7.83
N LEU A 39 -12.10 16.17 6.58
CA LEU A 39 -12.97 16.18 5.40
C LEU A 39 -13.85 14.93 5.37
N ALA A 40 -13.28 13.75 5.62
CA ALA A 40 -14.04 12.50 5.64
C ALA A 40 -15.12 12.51 6.73
N ARG A 41 -14.82 13.08 7.89
CA ARG A 41 -15.76 13.23 9.01
C ARG A 41 -16.92 14.18 8.69
N THR A 42 -16.70 15.18 7.83
CA THR A 42 -17.78 16.06 7.34
C THR A 42 -18.66 15.42 6.27
N GLY A 43 -18.35 14.19 5.84
CA GLY A 43 -19.10 13.47 4.79
C GLY A 43 -18.72 13.88 3.37
N ALA A 44 -17.50 14.38 3.15
CA ALA A 44 -17.00 14.68 1.81
C ALA A 44 -17.02 13.42 0.92
N ASP A 45 -17.30 13.61 -0.38
CA ASP A 45 -17.32 12.51 -1.34
C ASP A 45 -15.92 11.94 -1.62
N ALA A 46 -15.88 10.73 -2.16
CA ALA A 46 -14.64 9.99 -2.37
C ALA A 46 -13.65 10.71 -3.30
N ASP A 47 -14.14 11.45 -4.30
CA ASP A 47 -13.28 12.19 -5.23
C ASP A 47 -12.68 13.44 -4.58
N THR A 48 -13.40 14.08 -3.68
CA THR A 48 -12.89 15.18 -2.85
C THR A 48 -11.80 14.69 -1.91
N LEU A 49 -12.02 13.56 -1.24
CA LEU A 49 -11.04 12.94 -0.36
C LEU A 49 -9.79 12.50 -1.13
N LEU A 50 -9.97 11.91 -2.31
CA LEU A 50 -8.86 11.50 -3.17
C LEU A 50 -7.99 12.70 -3.57
N ARG A 51 -8.59 13.86 -3.89
CA ARG A 51 -7.84 15.09 -4.21
C ARG A 51 -7.10 15.68 -3.00
N ALA A 52 -7.60 15.44 -1.79
CA ALA A 52 -6.98 15.92 -0.56
C ALA A 52 -5.80 15.05 -0.10
N LEU A 53 -5.71 13.80 -0.58
CA LEU A 53 -4.63 12.90 -0.22
C LEU A 53 -3.40 13.13 -1.10
N PRO A 54 -2.22 13.40 -0.51
CA PRO A 54 -0.98 13.44 -1.27
C PRO A 54 -0.57 12.01 -1.68
N VAL A 55 0.30 11.89 -2.69
CA VAL A 55 0.68 10.58 -3.25
C VAL A 55 1.38 9.68 -2.22
N GLU A 56 2.10 10.32 -1.30
CA GLU A 56 2.82 9.71 -0.20
C GLU A 56 1.89 8.97 0.76
N ALA A 57 0.61 9.36 0.85
CA ALA A 57 -0.37 8.69 1.69
C ALA A 57 -0.54 7.21 1.32
N ALA A 58 -0.33 6.87 0.04
CA ALA A 58 -0.39 5.50 -0.44
C ALA A 58 0.64 4.58 0.26
N ALA A 59 1.81 5.12 0.62
CA ALA A 59 2.87 4.37 1.30
C ALA A 59 2.63 4.18 2.82
N THR A 60 1.58 4.78 3.39
CA THR A 60 1.25 4.64 4.82
C THR A 60 0.73 3.24 5.15
N VAL A 61 -0.04 2.65 4.24
CA VAL A 61 -0.65 1.32 4.40
C VAL A 61 -0.13 0.29 3.40
N GLY A 62 0.57 0.74 2.36
CA GLY A 62 1.04 -0.09 1.26
C GLY A 62 2.55 -0.18 1.16
N LEU A 63 3.02 -1.29 0.59
CA LEU A 63 4.41 -1.46 0.17
C LEU A 63 4.61 -0.83 -1.20
N ILE A 64 5.07 0.42 -1.23
CA ILE A 64 5.17 1.22 -2.47
C ILE A 64 6.60 1.74 -2.68
N GLY A 65 7.08 1.61 -3.92
CA GLY A 65 8.38 2.09 -4.35
C GLY A 65 8.99 1.16 -5.39
N THR A 66 10.32 1.27 -5.53
CA THR A 66 11.12 0.37 -6.36
C THR A 66 11.07 -1.07 -5.85
N PRO A 67 11.43 -2.07 -6.68
CA PRO A 67 11.51 -3.46 -6.24
C PRO A 67 12.36 -3.62 -4.98
N ASP A 68 13.54 -2.99 -4.94
CA ASP A 68 14.44 -3.05 -3.78
C ASP A 68 13.81 -2.39 -2.54
N THR A 69 13.15 -1.26 -2.71
CA THR A 69 12.44 -0.58 -1.62
C THR A 69 11.33 -1.46 -1.03
N VAL A 70 10.57 -2.15 -1.90
CA VAL A 70 9.51 -3.05 -1.47
C VAL A 70 10.10 -4.29 -0.78
N ARG A 71 11.15 -4.89 -1.33
CA ARG A 71 11.83 -6.04 -0.72
C ARG A 71 12.40 -5.72 0.65
N ALA A 72 13.08 -4.58 0.80
CA ALA A 72 13.61 -4.15 2.09
C ALA A 72 12.51 -4.00 3.16
N ARG A 73 11.31 -3.53 2.78
CA ARG A 73 10.17 -3.46 3.70
C ARG A 73 9.57 -4.84 4.02
N MET A 74 9.51 -5.74 3.03
CA MET A 74 9.11 -7.13 3.27
C MET A 74 10.06 -7.82 4.25
N ASP A 75 11.37 -7.62 4.09
CA ASP A 75 12.40 -8.13 5.01
C ASP A 75 12.26 -7.53 6.42
N ALA A 76 11.92 -6.25 6.54
CA ALA A 76 11.64 -5.62 7.82
C ALA A 76 10.42 -6.23 8.53
N TYR A 77 9.36 -6.59 7.77
CA TYR A 77 8.21 -7.30 8.33
C TYR A 77 8.58 -8.70 8.79
N ALA A 78 9.37 -9.43 8.00
CA ALA A 78 9.88 -10.75 8.40
C ALA A 78 10.74 -10.67 9.66
N ALA A 79 11.63 -9.67 9.76
CA ALA A 79 12.44 -9.42 10.95
C ALA A 79 11.60 -9.04 12.18
N ALA A 80 10.41 -8.46 11.98
CA ALA A 80 9.44 -8.18 13.04
C ALA A 80 8.60 -9.41 13.43
N GLY A 81 8.82 -10.58 12.81
CA GLY A 81 8.14 -11.84 13.12
C GLY A 81 6.94 -12.15 12.23
N LEU A 82 6.78 -11.48 11.09
CA LEU A 82 5.76 -11.84 10.11
C LEU A 82 6.22 -13.05 9.28
N ASP A 83 5.51 -14.18 9.39
CA ASP A 83 5.86 -15.41 8.67
C ASP A 83 5.40 -15.42 7.21
N GLU A 84 4.24 -14.80 6.91
CA GLU A 84 3.62 -14.78 5.59
C GLU A 84 3.14 -13.39 5.20
N LEU A 85 3.33 -13.05 3.92
CA LEU A 85 2.92 -11.77 3.36
C LEU A 85 2.05 -11.99 2.11
N ALA A 86 0.76 -11.70 2.24
CA ALA A 86 -0.17 -11.73 1.12
C ALA A 86 -0.03 -10.45 0.28
N LEU A 87 0.36 -10.60 -0.98
CA LEU A 87 0.49 -9.48 -1.92
C LEU A 87 -0.83 -9.23 -2.66
N VAL A 88 -1.35 -8.00 -2.56
CA VAL A 88 -2.48 -7.52 -3.35
C VAL A 88 -2.01 -6.35 -4.22
N PRO A 89 -1.57 -6.61 -5.47
CA PRO A 89 -1.08 -5.56 -6.35
C PRO A 89 -2.22 -4.67 -6.84
N ALA A 90 -1.92 -3.39 -7.07
CA ALA A 90 -2.79 -2.54 -7.89
C ALA A 90 -2.75 -3.04 -9.33
N THR A 91 -3.90 -3.03 -10.01
CA THR A 91 -4.06 -3.65 -11.33
C THR A 91 -4.36 -2.64 -12.44
N ALA A 92 -4.69 -1.39 -12.10
CA ALA A 92 -5.03 -0.35 -13.06
C ALA A 92 -3.87 0.01 -14.01
N GLY A 93 -2.62 0.00 -13.51
CA GLY A 93 -1.41 0.21 -14.32
C GLY A 93 -0.48 -1.01 -14.37
N ASP A 94 -0.96 -2.16 -13.91
CA ASP A 94 -0.25 -3.43 -13.91
C ASP A 94 -1.29 -4.54 -14.09
N PRO A 95 -1.79 -4.76 -15.31
CA PRO A 95 -2.83 -5.77 -15.55
C PRO A 95 -2.49 -7.10 -14.90
N ASP A 96 -3.47 -7.66 -14.18
CA ASP A 96 -3.33 -8.89 -13.39
C ASP A 96 -2.22 -8.88 -12.30
N GLY A 97 -1.60 -7.71 -12.06
CA GLY A 97 -0.46 -7.53 -11.18
C GLY A 97 0.82 -8.20 -11.71
N GLU A 98 0.87 -8.55 -13.00
CA GLU A 98 1.90 -9.44 -13.57
C GLU A 98 3.32 -8.91 -13.31
N ARG A 99 3.55 -7.62 -13.56
CA ARG A 99 4.86 -6.99 -13.37
C ARG A 99 5.26 -7.00 -11.89
N THR A 100 4.35 -6.61 -10.99
CA THR A 100 4.62 -6.57 -9.55
C THR A 100 4.86 -7.96 -8.98
N LEU A 101 4.02 -8.94 -9.33
CA LEU A 101 4.16 -10.30 -8.85
C LEU A 101 5.42 -10.98 -9.40
N THR A 102 5.75 -10.75 -10.68
CA THR A 102 7.00 -11.23 -11.28
C THR A 102 8.22 -10.61 -10.62
N ALA A 103 8.21 -9.29 -10.40
CA ALA A 103 9.32 -8.56 -9.78
C ALA A 103 9.57 -8.95 -8.32
N LEU A 104 8.51 -9.34 -7.60
CA LEU A 104 8.57 -9.75 -6.18
C LEU A 104 8.60 -11.26 -5.98
N ALA A 105 8.45 -12.04 -7.05
CA ALA A 105 8.53 -13.49 -6.98
C ALA A 105 9.80 -13.91 -6.21
N PRO A 106 9.72 -14.99 -5.42
CA PRO A 106 10.92 -15.58 -4.85
C PRO A 106 11.89 -15.87 -5.99
N GLY A 107 13.14 -15.40 -5.88
CA GLY A 107 14.19 -15.90 -6.76
C GLY A 107 14.18 -17.43 -6.64
N ARG A 108 14.31 -18.17 -7.75
CA ARG A 108 14.36 -19.64 -7.72
C ARG A 108 15.51 -20.08 -6.80
N GLY A 109 15.22 -20.25 -5.51
CA GLY A 109 16.11 -20.77 -4.50
C GLY A 109 16.09 -22.28 -4.55
N VAL A 110 17.29 -22.88 -4.58
CA VAL A 110 17.55 -24.32 -4.45
C VAL A 110 16.72 -24.89 -3.30
N PRO A 111 16.10 -26.08 -3.43
CA PRO A 111 15.25 -26.65 -2.40
C PRO A 111 16.00 -26.74 -1.08
N SER A 112 15.43 -26.12 -0.04
CA SER A 112 15.89 -26.25 1.34
C SER A 112 15.90 -27.73 1.72
N GLY A 113 17.09 -28.30 1.83
CA GLY A 113 17.30 -29.66 2.29
C GLY A 113 16.72 -29.84 3.68
N SER A 114 15.88 -30.87 3.82
CA SER A 114 15.36 -31.41 5.08
C SER A 114 16.49 -31.63 6.08
N ARG A 115 16.35 -31.07 7.28
CA ARG A 115 16.97 -31.62 8.49
C ARG A 115 16.01 -32.60 9.13
#